data_AF-A0A969T7K2-F1
#
_entry.id   AF-A0A969T7K2-F1
#
_cell.length_a   1.000
_cell.length_b   1.000
_cell.length_c   1.000
_cell.angle_alpha   90.00
_cell.angle_beta   90.00
_cell.angle_gamma   90.00
#
_symmetry.space_group_name_H-M   'P 1'
#
loop_
_entity.id
_entity.type
_entity.pdbx_description
1 polymer ?
#
loop_
_entity_poly.entity_id
_entity_poly.type
_entity_poly.pdbx_seq_one_letter_code
_entity_poly.pdbx_strand_id
1 'polypeptide(L)'
;MKLKNFTFLLGLVVLLGFTACNGGNENNENNEVTENVKHYRHLLFSETPFDDIKGIHEITAEEAKTINNYKFTYDEKNRPVSVEFCRDSVLLGYSETGAAKITFEYTDSTETRHYFDKDGNPKVVNGEVFKSVYTIGGEWFAKWT
;
A
#
# COMPACT_ATOMS: atom_id res chain seq x y z
N MET A 1 45.71 -41.07 57.78
CA MET A 1 47.06 -40.70 57.34
C MET A 1 46.93 -39.79 56.11
N LYS A 2 47.40 -38.54 56.26
CA LYS A 2 47.71 -37.50 55.25
C LYS A 2 46.60 -36.93 54.34
N LEU A 3 45.99 -35.89 54.90
CA LEU A 3 45.73 -34.54 54.37
C LEU A 3 46.50 -34.14 53.08
N LYS A 4 45.80 -33.50 52.14
CA LYS A 4 46.27 -32.24 51.54
C LYS A 4 45.09 -31.36 51.12
N ASN A 5 45.13 -30.16 51.67
CA ASN A 5 44.20 -29.06 51.51
C ASN A 5 44.43 -28.35 50.17
N PHE A 6 43.39 -27.81 49.55
CA PHE A 6 43.52 -26.54 48.85
C PHE A 6 42.24 -25.72 49.03
N THR A 7 42.40 -24.64 49.76
CA THR A 7 41.35 -23.73 50.21
C THR A 7 41.28 -22.53 49.27
N PHE A 8 40.05 -22.06 49.04
CA PHE A 8 39.64 -20.64 48.97
C PHE A 8 39.90 -19.79 47.72
N LEU A 9 38.80 -19.37 47.07
CA LEU A 9 38.41 -17.98 46.74
C LEU A 9 37.13 -18.05 45.90
N LEU A 10 35.94 -17.95 46.49
CA LEU A 10 35.19 -16.72 46.74
C LEU A 10 35.24 -15.73 45.56
N GLY A 11 34.25 -15.83 44.68
CA GLY A 11 33.94 -14.86 43.63
C GLY A 11 32.43 -14.82 43.44
N LEU A 12 31.76 -14.03 44.28
CA LEU A 12 30.32 -13.80 44.27
C LEU A 12 30.01 -12.77 43.17
N VAL A 13 29.54 -13.22 42.02
CA VAL A 13 28.96 -12.35 40.98
C VAL A 13 27.45 -12.45 41.08
N VAL A 14 26.86 -11.52 41.83
CA VAL A 14 25.47 -11.11 41.64
C VAL A 14 25.41 -10.40 40.31
N LEU A 15 24.53 -10.80 39.39
CA LEU A 15 23.93 -9.90 38.39
C LEU A 15 22.66 -10.56 37.81
N LEU A 16 21.53 -10.08 38.35
CA LEU A 16 20.25 -9.83 37.68
C LEU A 16 19.58 -10.98 36.90
N GLY A 17 18.58 -11.57 37.55
CA GLY A 17 17.54 -12.34 36.88
C GLY A 17 16.74 -11.45 35.93
N PHE A 18 16.75 -11.79 34.65
CA PHE A 18 15.66 -11.46 33.76
C PHE A 18 14.67 -12.63 33.80
N THR A 19 13.58 -12.41 34.53
CA THR A 19 12.35 -13.18 34.37
C THR A 19 11.89 -12.96 32.94
N ALA A 20 12.14 -13.94 32.06
CA ALA A 20 11.52 -13.98 30.75
C ALA A 20 10.03 -14.27 30.97
N CYS A 21 9.22 -13.21 31.06
CA CYS A 21 7.78 -13.33 30.88
C CYS A 21 7.56 -13.88 29.48
N ASN A 22 7.07 -15.11 29.43
CA ASN A 22 6.46 -15.72 28.26
C ASN A 22 5.15 -14.97 28.01
N GLY A 23 5.25 -13.75 27.47
CA GLY A 23 4.13 -13.02 26.92
C GLY A 23 3.78 -13.68 25.61
N GLY A 24 2.80 -14.59 25.64
CA GLY A 24 2.11 -15.00 24.44
C GLY A 24 1.56 -13.74 23.79
N ASN A 25 2.20 -13.27 22.73
CA ASN A 25 1.65 -12.22 21.92
C ASN A 25 0.65 -12.92 21.00
N GLU A 26 -0.60 -12.93 21.44
CA GLU A 26 -1.74 -13.12 20.57
C GLU A 26 -1.57 -12.15 19.41
N ASN A 27 -1.65 -12.69 18.18
CA ASN A 27 -1.76 -11.90 16.97
C ASN A 27 -3.06 -11.09 17.04
N ASN A 28 -3.03 -9.97 17.74
CA ASN A 28 -3.97 -8.90 17.50
C ASN A 28 -3.57 -8.31 16.16
N GLU A 29 -4.26 -8.77 15.11
CA GLU A 29 -4.47 -8.00 13.89
C GLU A 29 -5.03 -6.64 14.33
N ASN A 30 -4.11 -5.72 14.61
CA ASN A 30 -4.41 -4.31 14.59
C ASN A 30 -4.86 -4.04 13.15
N ASN A 31 -6.18 -4.06 12.92
CA ASN A 31 -6.78 -3.35 11.81
C ASN A 31 -6.57 -1.87 12.08
N GLU A 32 -5.32 -1.43 12.01
CA GLU A 32 -4.96 -0.04 11.93
C GLU A 32 -5.52 0.40 10.58
N VAL A 33 -6.70 1.04 10.62
CA VAL A 33 -7.22 1.79 9.50
C VAL A 33 -6.20 2.89 9.28
N THR A 34 -5.23 2.62 8.41
CA THR A 34 -4.28 3.61 7.96
C THR A 34 -5.11 4.70 7.30
N GLU A 35 -5.24 5.88 7.92
CA GLU A 35 -6.15 6.96 7.47
C GLU A 35 -5.95 7.36 5.99
N ASN A 36 -4.78 7.04 5.44
CA ASN A 36 -4.42 7.24 4.04
C ASN A 36 -4.90 6.12 3.10
N VAL A 37 -5.67 5.14 3.56
CA VAL A 37 -6.25 4.08 2.74
C VAL A 37 -7.76 4.18 2.75
N LYS A 38 -8.35 4.18 1.55
CA LYS A 38 -9.81 4.16 1.36
C LYS A 38 -10.21 3.12 0.34
N HIS A 39 -11.39 2.56 0.50
CA HIS A 39 -11.92 1.53 -0.37
C HIS A 39 -13.18 2.03 -1.07
N TYR A 40 -13.25 1.85 -2.38
CA TYR A 40 -14.37 2.31 -3.19
C TYR A 40 -14.92 1.18 -4.04
N ARG A 41 -16.25 1.08 -4.16
CA ARG A 41 -16.84 0.00 -4.95
C ARG A 41 -16.57 0.17 -6.45
N HIS A 42 -16.48 1.41 -6.92
CA HIS A 42 -16.30 1.76 -8.33
C HIS A 42 -15.35 2.95 -8.50
N LEU A 43 -14.87 3.14 -9.73
CA LEU A 43 -14.24 4.39 -10.13
C LEU A 43 -15.30 5.35 -10.68
N LEU A 44 -15.07 6.64 -10.49
CA LEU A 44 -15.80 7.67 -11.21
C LEU A 44 -15.50 7.50 -12.70
N PHE A 45 -16.55 7.40 -13.50
CA PHE A 45 -16.41 7.39 -14.95
C PHE A 45 -15.75 8.69 -15.43
N SER A 46 -14.79 8.54 -16.34
CA SER A 46 -14.20 9.66 -17.08
C SER A 46 -14.18 9.33 -18.57
N GLU A 47 -14.52 10.33 -19.38
CA GLU A 47 -14.42 10.25 -20.84
C GLU A 47 -13.00 10.43 -21.35
N THR A 48 -12.10 10.98 -20.53
CA THR A 48 -10.76 11.39 -20.94
C THR A 48 -9.67 10.85 -20.02
N PRO A 49 -8.56 10.34 -20.57
CA PRO A 49 -7.45 9.89 -19.73
C PRO A 49 -6.78 11.02 -18.94
N PHE A 50 -7.10 12.29 -19.22
CA PHE A 50 -6.56 13.47 -18.52
C PHE A 50 -7.19 13.72 -17.14
N ASP A 51 -8.36 13.14 -16.85
CA ASP A 51 -9.00 13.36 -15.56
C ASP A 51 -8.29 12.60 -14.43
N ASP A 52 -8.48 13.11 -13.21
CA ASP A 52 -8.10 12.42 -11.99
C ASP A 52 -8.85 11.09 -11.85
N ILE A 53 -8.13 10.05 -11.45
CA ILE A 53 -8.77 8.80 -11.03
C ILE A 53 -9.39 9.02 -9.64
N LYS A 54 -10.71 8.89 -9.56
CA LYS A 54 -11.49 9.09 -8.32
C LYS A 54 -12.30 7.84 -8.02
N GLY A 55 -12.34 7.44 -6.76
CA GLY A 55 -13.23 6.38 -6.29
C GLY A 55 -14.63 6.93 -5.99
N ILE A 56 -15.65 6.11 -6.19
CA ILE A 56 -17.04 6.41 -5.81
C ILE A 56 -17.63 5.23 -5.04
N HIS A 57 -18.63 5.54 -4.21
CA HIS A 57 -19.25 4.58 -3.28
C HIS A 57 -18.22 3.99 -2.32
N GLU A 58 -17.79 4.80 -1.35
CA GLU A 58 -16.86 4.37 -0.31
C GLU A 58 -17.46 3.21 0.50
N ILE A 59 -16.63 2.21 0.79
CA ILE A 59 -16.96 1.06 1.62
C ILE A 59 -15.95 0.93 2.75
N THR A 60 -16.34 0.23 3.80
CA THR A 60 -15.45 -0.06 4.93
C THR A 60 -14.38 -1.08 4.54
N ALA A 61 -13.26 -1.09 5.29
CA ALA A 61 -12.22 -2.10 5.13
C ALA A 61 -12.76 -3.52 5.39
N GLU A 62 -13.75 -3.68 6.26
CA GLU A 62 -14.39 -4.98 6.53
C GLU A 62 -15.21 -5.46 5.34
N GLU A 63 -15.99 -4.59 4.71
CA GLU A 63 -16.71 -4.90 3.47
C GLU A 63 -15.73 -5.25 2.33
N ALA A 64 -14.61 -4.54 2.25
CA ALA A 64 -13.57 -4.76 1.24
C ALA A 64 -12.94 -6.17 1.28
N LYS A 65 -13.01 -6.88 2.42
CA LYS A 65 -12.55 -8.28 2.54
C LYS A 65 -13.35 -9.24 1.68
N THR A 66 -14.63 -8.94 1.43
CA THR A 66 -15.53 -9.84 0.70
C THR A 66 -16.03 -9.28 -0.62
N ILE A 67 -15.89 -7.96 -0.83
CA ILE A 67 -16.40 -7.24 -1.99
C ILE A 67 -15.23 -6.78 -2.87
N ASN A 68 -15.35 -6.98 -4.18
CA ASN A 68 -14.42 -6.38 -5.15
C ASN A 68 -14.48 -4.87 -5.03
N ASN A 69 -13.33 -4.24 -4.85
CA ASN A 69 -13.23 -2.81 -4.63
C ASN A 69 -11.92 -2.27 -5.23
N TYR A 70 -11.86 -0.95 -5.30
CA TYR A 70 -10.65 -0.21 -5.56
C TYR A 70 -10.11 0.32 -4.24
N LYS A 71 -8.95 -0.20 -3.82
CA LYS A 71 -8.18 0.28 -2.70
C LYS A 71 -7.30 1.44 -3.16
N PHE A 72 -7.56 2.62 -2.62
CA PHE A 72 -6.76 3.81 -2.84
C PHE A 72 -5.81 3.98 -1.67
N THR A 73 -4.55 4.29 -1.95
CA THR A 73 -3.58 4.77 -0.96
C THR A 73 -3.22 6.21 -1.33
N TYR A 74 -3.23 7.10 -0.36
CA TYR A 74 -2.98 8.53 -0.56
C TYR A 74 -1.66 8.99 0.08
N ASP A 75 -1.07 10.05 -0.48
CA ASP A 75 -0.01 10.81 0.17
C ASP A 75 -0.55 11.85 1.17
N GLU A 76 0.34 12.55 1.87
CA GLU A 76 0.01 13.60 2.83
C GLU A 76 -0.72 14.81 2.21
N LYS A 77 -0.66 14.96 0.89
CA LYS A 77 -1.38 15.99 0.13
C LYS A 77 -2.74 15.50 -0.36
N ASN A 78 -3.20 14.34 0.10
CA ASN A 78 -4.44 13.67 -0.32
C ASN A 78 -4.49 13.34 -1.83
N ARG A 79 -3.33 13.06 -2.45
CA ARG A 79 -3.25 12.58 -3.83
C ARG A 79 -3.07 11.07 -3.87
N PRO A 80 -3.71 10.34 -4.79
CA PRO A 80 -3.56 8.89 -4.86
C PRO A 80 -2.13 8.52 -5.28
N VAL A 81 -1.47 7.65 -4.53
CA VAL A 81 -0.15 7.07 -4.88
C VAL A 81 -0.25 5.63 -5.35
N SER A 82 -1.34 4.93 -4.99
CA SER A 82 -1.69 3.61 -5.51
C SER A 82 -3.20 3.46 -5.64
N VAL A 83 -3.64 2.80 -6.70
CA VAL A 83 -5.01 2.32 -6.90
C VAL A 83 -4.95 0.85 -7.27
N GLU A 84 -5.56 0.00 -6.46
CA GLU A 84 -5.52 -1.45 -6.58
C GLU A 84 -6.93 -2.02 -6.69
N PHE A 85 -7.21 -2.78 -7.75
CA PHE A 85 -8.46 -3.52 -7.84
C PHE A 85 -8.31 -4.87 -7.15
N CYS A 86 -8.94 -5.02 -5.99
CA CYS A 86 -8.74 -6.16 -5.11
C CYS A 86 -10.02 -6.65 -4.45
N ARG A 87 -9.92 -7.82 -3.83
CA ARG A 87 -10.83 -8.29 -2.79
C ARG A 87 -9.95 -8.79 -1.66
N ASP A 88 -10.19 -8.29 -0.45
CA ASP A 88 -9.23 -8.41 0.64
C ASP A 88 -7.83 -7.96 0.16
N SER A 89 -6.80 -8.76 0.39
CA SER A 89 -5.41 -8.48 0.00
C SER A 89 -5.03 -9.08 -1.36
N VAL A 90 -6.01 -9.59 -2.12
CA VAL A 90 -5.76 -10.27 -3.40
C VAL A 90 -6.09 -9.36 -4.58
N LEU A 91 -5.10 -9.07 -5.43
CA LEU A 91 -5.27 -8.33 -6.67
C LEU A 91 -6.07 -9.14 -7.71
N LEU A 92 -6.94 -8.43 -8.44
CA LEU A 92 -7.83 -9.01 -9.45
C LEU A 92 -7.49 -8.47 -10.84
N GLY A 93 -7.47 -9.35 -11.85
CA GLY A 93 -6.98 -9.04 -13.20
C GLY A 93 -8.02 -8.52 -14.20
N TYR A 94 -9.20 -8.11 -13.74
CA TYR A 94 -10.35 -7.76 -14.60
C TYR A 94 -11.00 -6.41 -14.21
N SER A 95 -10.18 -5.44 -13.79
CA SER A 95 -10.63 -4.10 -13.44
C SER A 95 -11.18 -3.32 -14.64
N GLU A 96 -11.90 -2.24 -14.38
CA GLU A 96 -12.42 -1.33 -15.42
C GLU A 96 -11.28 -0.53 -16.09
N THR A 97 -10.13 -0.38 -15.43
CA THR A 97 -8.95 0.32 -15.99
C THR A 97 -8.10 -0.59 -16.89
N GLY A 98 -8.40 -1.89 -16.92
CA GLY A 98 -7.55 -2.91 -17.53
C GLY A 98 -6.30 -3.24 -16.71
N ALA A 99 -5.92 -2.46 -15.69
CA ALA A 99 -4.79 -2.73 -14.80
C ALA A 99 -5.27 -3.21 -13.43
N ALA A 100 -4.62 -4.23 -12.86
CA ALA A 100 -4.93 -4.65 -11.50
C ALA A 100 -4.42 -3.62 -10.48
N LYS A 101 -3.32 -2.92 -10.81
CA LYS A 101 -2.73 -1.88 -9.99
C LYS A 101 -2.25 -0.72 -10.85
N ILE A 102 -2.42 0.49 -10.33
CA ILE A 102 -1.86 1.72 -10.86
C ILE A 102 -1.05 2.39 -9.75
N THR A 103 0.18 2.78 -10.03
CA THR A 103 0.98 3.62 -9.13
C THR A 103 1.18 5.00 -9.72
N PHE A 104 1.28 6.01 -8.85
CA PHE A 104 1.39 7.40 -9.24
C PHE A 104 2.69 7.98 -8.69
N GLU A 105 3.44 8.64 -9.55
CA GLU A 105 4.62 9.42 -9.18
C GLU A 105 4.36 10.89 -9.49
N TYR A 106 4.62 11.74 -8.51
CA TYR A 106 4.41 13.18 -8.62
C TYR A 106 5.74 13.92 -8.56
N THR A 107 5.93 14.84 -9.49
CA THR A 107 6.92 15.92 -9.38
C THR A 107 6.19 17.25 -9.18
N ASP A 108 6.94 18.36 -9.17
CA ASP A 108 6.34 19.70 -9.12
C ASP A 108 5.50 20.04 -10.36
N SER A 109 5.76 19.38 -11.49
CA SER A 109 5.11 19.69 -12.78
C SER A 109 4.49 18.49 -13.49
N THR A 110 4.62 17.28 -12.95
CA THR A 110 4.11 16.07 -13.62
C THR A 110 3.44 15.07 -12.69
N GLU A 111 2.44 14.39 -13.21
CA GLU A 111 1.92 13.11 -12.70
C GLU A 111 2.32 12.00 -13.67
N THR A 112 2.93 10.94 -13.18
CA THR A 112 3.20 9.73 -13.97
C THR A 112 2.38 8.57 -13.43
N ARG A 113 1.63 7.88 -14.29
CA ARG A 113 0.87 6.66 -13.97
C ARG A 113 1.58 5.44 -14.56
N HIS A 114 1.82 4.43 -13.72
CA HIS A 114 2.35 3.12 -14.13
C HIS A 114 1.30 2.04 -13.93
N TYR A 115 1.17 1.13 -14.90
CA TYR A 115 0.12 0.12 -14.93
C TYR A 115 0.69 -1.28 -14.77
N PHE A 116 0.06 -2.09 -13.92
CA PHE A 116 0.50 -3.44 -13.60
C PHE A 116 -0.63 -4.46 -13.70
N ASP A 117 -0.28 -5.70 -14.06
CA ASP A 117 -1.17 -6.84 -13.94
C ASP A 117 -1.26 -7.33 -12.48
N LYS A 118 -2.12 -8.33 -12.24
CA LYS A 118 -2.34 -8.90 -10.91
C LYS A 118 -1.12 -9.65 -10.35
N ASP A 119 -0.18 -10.01 -11.21
CA ASP A 119 1.05 -10.72 -10.85
C ASP A 119 2.22 -9.73 -10.63
N GLY A 120 1.94 -8.42 -10.77
CA GLY A 120 2.90 -7.34 -10.53
C GLY A 120 3.75 -6.97 -11.75
N ASN A 121 3.50 -7.54 -12.92
CA ASN A 121 4.26 -7.21 -14.12
C ASN A 121 3.70 -5.94 -14.78
N PRO A 122 4.54 -5.14 -15.45
CA PRO A 122 4.08 -4.03 -16.27
C PRO A 122 3.04 -4.50 -17.28
N LYS A 123 1.94 -3.76 -17.37
CA LYS A 123 0.82 -4.11 -18.25
C LYS A 123 0.51 -2.97 -19.20
N VAL A 124 0.29 -3.35 -20.45
CA VAL A 124 -0.28 -2.47 -21.46
C VAL A 124 -1.78 -2.31 -21.23
N VAL A 125 -2.24 -1.06 -21.25
CA VAL A 125 -3.63 -0.62 -21.18
C VAL A 125 -3.94 0.31 -22.36
N ASN A 126 -5.23 0.51 -22.66
CA ASN A 126 -5.70 1.50 -23.65
C ASN A 126 -4.88 1.52 -24.97
N GLY A 127 -4.77 0.37 -25.64
CA GLY A 127 -3.90 0.22 -26.82
C GLY A 127 -2.54 -0.36 -26.44
N GLU A 128 -1.45 0.40 -26.66
CA GLU A 128 -0.06 -0.01 -26.39
C GLU A 128 0.58 0.77 -25.22
N VAL A 129 -0.23 1.41 -24.36
CA VAL A 129 0.26 2.30 -23.29
C VAL A 129 0.59 1.49 -22.04
N PHE A 130 1.84 1.54 -21.58
CA PHE A 130 2.27 0.94 -20.30
C PHE A 130 2.62 1.99 -19.23
N LYS A 131 2.64 3.27 -19.60
CA LYS A 131 2.90 4.43 -18.74
C LYS A 131 2.26 5.68 -19.36
N SER A 132 1.65 6.51 -18.51
CA SER A 132 1.10 7.83 -18.90
C SER A 132 1.81 8.93 -18.13
N VAL A 133 2.13 10.05 -18.79
CA VAL A 133 2.77 11.22 -18.17
C VAL A 133 1.92 12.45 -18.48
N TYR A 134 1.53 13.18 -17.43
CA TYR A 134 0.68 14.35 -17.51
C TYR A 134 1.42 15.55 -16.94
N THR A 135 1.29 16.71 -17.58
CA THR A 135 1.76 17.98 -17.03
C THR A 135 0.70 18.56 -16.10
N ILE A 136 1.09 18.88 -14.87
CA ILE A 136 0.22 19.50 -13.87
C ILE A 136 0.32 21.02 -14.02
N GLY A 137 -0.82 21.72 -14.06
CA GLY A 137 -0.86 23.19 -14.07
C GLY A 137 -0.51 23.87 -15.40
N GLY A 138 -0.49 23.13 -16.51
CA GLY A 138 -0.34 23.72 -17.85
C GLY A 138 -1.61 24.45 -18.29
N GLU A 139 -1.45 25.61 -18.95
CA GLU A 139 -2.57 26.31 -19.60
C GLU A 139 -3.06 25.51 -20.81
N TRP A 140 -4.37 25.21 -20.84
CA TRP A 140 -5.00 24.54 -21.98
C TRP A 140 -5.16 25.51 -23.15
N PHE A 141 -4.27 25.45 -24.14
CA PHE A 141 -4.48 26.13 -25.42
C PHE A 141 -5.20 25.21 -26.39
N ALA A 142 -6.52 25.24 -26.41
CA ALA A 142 -7.29 24.72 -27.54
C ALA A 142 -7.09 25.68 -28.73
N LYS A 143 -6.03 25.47 -29.52
CA LYS A 143 -5.83 26.19 -30.78
C LYS A 143 -6.65 25.47 -31.86
N TRP A 144 -7.80 26.01 -32.18
CA TRP A 144 -8.50 25.71 -33.44
C TRP A 144 -7.81 26.53 -34.53
N THR A 145 -7.06 25.86 -35.42
CA THR A 145 -6.59 26.44 -36.68
C THR A 145 -7.55 26.07 -37.80
#